data_AF-A0A4P5VW18-F1
#
_entry.id   AF-A0A4P5VW18-F1
#
_cell.length_a   1.000
_cell.length_b   1.000
_cell.length_c   1.000
_cell.angle_alpha   90.00
_cell.angle_beta   90.00
_cell.angle_gamma   90.00
#
_symmetry.space_group_name_H-M   'P 1'
#
loop_
_entity.id
_entity.type
_entity.pdbx_description
1 polymer ?
#
loop_
_entity_poly.entity_id
_entity_poly.type
_entity_poly.pdbx_seq_one_letter_code
_entity_poly.pdbx_strand_id
1 'polypeptide(L)'
;MRLRSPTRVFWACGLVAAIAACDTPGGRPSESGLETAAEETGCEPHPELPYDGVDQDCDGADLADTDGDGYPWDGVPGGTDCDDADAAVNPGATEVCDWVDQDCDGLVDDGVGPLWYLDDDGDGYGRPLVASCSEWAGYVLEGTDCDDRDATIHPGAPEVCDGRDDDCDGVQADEDLDADADGQAGCEGDCDDDAPRVAGGNAEICGDGLDNDCDGTADEACVDDHCDVSVPTDIATIQGAIDAAVVGDTVCVEPGTYAESLDFGGKGVAVVGVGGSASTVLDVASGATTVNFLTGEGRASVLRGFTIKDGWALGIDGASPTLVDLVVQDTYGAMGGGIAAVDGAPALWGVTVRGATAVYGVKEHGEGGGVSLYNADAVLDDVLIEDCYAGSAGGGVFVQDSTVGLSNVVIRRNGIGGAWGAGAGIALYNSTANLTNVVLGDNVTGWGWVYPPGGGIYAGWSSVAATNVTVCDNLAAWGGGGLMLEASDLKLTNAVVCLNEAYVGGGIDVENASVSLRYSDVWENAPDDFLGLTDPTGDDGNVSVDPDFADSDYRLSATSPLIDAGDPSILDADGSRSDIGAWGGPGGDWVP
;
A
#
# COMPACT_ATOMS: atom_id res chain seq x y z
N MET A 1 14.32 -6.23 22.67
CA MET A 1 14.71 -5.90 24.07
C MET A 1 15.75 -4.76 24.11
N ARG A 2 15.38 -3.52 23.72
CA ARG A 2 16.24 -2.33 23.89
C ARG A 2 16.18 -1.84 25.36
N LEU A 3 17.21 -1.12 25.83
CA LEU A 3 17.33 -0.70 27.24
C LEU A 3 16.68 0.68 27.49
N ARG A 4 15.49 0.72 28.12
CA ARG A 4 14.92 1.98 28.61
C ARG A 4 15.87 2.64 29.61
N SER A 5 16.21 3.93 29.39
CA SER A 5 16.84 4.74 30.44
C SER A 5 15.79 5.11 31.50
N PRO A 6 16.11 5.14 32.81
CA PRO A 6 15.06 5.06 33.82
C PRO A 6 14.62 6.43 34.39
N THR A 7 13.32 6.72 34.39
CA THR A 7 12.47 6.68 35.62
C THR A 7 11.10 7.36 35.45
N ARG A 8 10.01 6.62 35.67
CA ARG A 8 9.06 6.82 36.78
C ARG A 8 8.05 5.67 36.84
N VAL A 9 7.54 5.40 38.05
CA VAL A 9 6.57 4.34 38.33
C VAL A 9 5.45 4.94 39.17
N PHE A 10 4.21 4.73 38.75
CA PHE A 10 3.04 4.84 39.62
C PHE A 10 2.14 3.61 39.46
N TRP A 11 1.46 3.25 40.56
CA TRP A 11 0.68 2.01 40.69
C TRP A 11 -0.82 2.31 40.79
N ALA A 12 -1.64 1.56 40.06
CA ALA A 12 -3.07 1.43 40.33
C ALA A 12 -3.60 0.06 39.86
N CYS A 13 -3.50 -0.97 40.72
CA CYS A 13 -4.13 -2.26 40.42
C CYS A 13 -5.64 -2.21 40.67
N GLY A 14 -6.43 -2.62 39.67
CA GLY A 14 -7.84 -3.00 39.88
C GLY A 14 -7.96 -4.33 40.65
N LEU A 15 -9.15 -4.61 41.19
CA LEU A 15 -9.47 -5.89 41.82
C LEU A 15 -10.90 -6.31 41.50
N VAL A 16 -11.05 -7.39 40.72
CA VAL A 16 -12.34 -8.06 40.45
C VAL A 16 -12.53 -9.21 41.43
N ALA A 17 -13.76 -9.42 41.91
CA ALA A 17 -14.18 -10.59 42.69
C ALA A 17 -15.62 -10.97 42.34
N ALA A 18 -15.95 -12.26 42.37
CA ALA A 18 -17.18 -12.84 41.81
C ALA A 18 -17.98 -13.69 42.83
N ILE A 19 -18.96 -14.49 42.31
CA ILE A 19 -19.63 -15.67 42.93
C ILE A 19 -21.06 -15.49 43.51
N ALA A 20 -22.06 -15.75 42.63
CA ALA A 20 -23.15 -16.76 42.70
C ALA A 20 -24.31 -16.82 43.76
N ALA A 21 -25.45 -17.40 43.28
CA ALA A 21 -26.63 -17.99 43.97
C ALA A 21 -27.70 -17.03 44.58
N CYS A 22 -29.02 -17.33 44.65
CA CYS A 22 -29.75 -18.62 44.65
C CYS A 22 -31.28 -18.54 44.27
N ASP A 23 -31.84 -19.65 43.75
CA ASP A 23 -33.21 -20.23 43.90
C ASP A 23 -34.58 -19.62 43.43
N THR A 24 -35.24 -20.37 42.50
CA THR A 24 -36.67 -20.89 42.52
C THR A 24 -37.90 -19.99 42.18
N PRO A 25 -39.12 -20.55 41.91
CA PRO A 25 -39.50 -21.71 41.05
C PRO A 25 -40.86 -21.59 40.26
N GLY A 26 -41.20 -22.55 39.36
CA GLY A 26 -42.61 -22.96 39.13
C GLY A 26 -43.02 -23.53 37.74
N GLY A 27 -43.89 -24.56 37.70
CA GLY A 27 -44.65 -25.01 36.49
C GLY A 27 -44.67 -26.53 36.16
N ARG A 28 -45.83 -27.08 35.74
CA ARG A 28 -46.09 -28.47 35.20
C ARG A 28 -47.50 -28.51 34.49
N PRO A 29 -48.05 -29.65 33.97
CA PRO A 29 -47.73 -30.41 32.72
C PRO A 29 -49.00 -30.84 31.90
N SER A 30 -48.91 -31.66 30.83
CA SER A 30 -49.88 -32.75 30.44
C SER A 30 -49.63 -33.41 29.06
N GLU A 31 -50.12 -34.64 28.83
CA GLU A 31 -50.03 -35.46 27.59
C GLU A 31 -51.17 -36.51 27.44
N SER A 32 -51.18 -37.30 26.33
CA SER A 32 -51.98 -38.53 25.94
C SER A 32 -53.34 -38.35 25.19
N GLY A 33 -53.81 -39.24 24.28
CA GLY A 33 -53.20 -40.42 23.58
C GLY A 33 -54.20 -41.39 22.84
N LEU A 34 -53.68 -42.28 21.95
CA LEU A 34 -54.10 -43.67 21.55
C LEU A 34 -55.35 -44.08 20.68
N GLU A 35 -55.07 -44.62 19.46
CA GLU A 35 -55.30 -46.01 18.89
C GLU A 35 -56.63 -46.70 18.40
N THR A 36 -56.46 -47.81 17.61
CA THR A 36 -57.38 -48.91 17.09
C THR A 36 -58.27 -48.67 15.84
N ALA A 37 -58.79 -49.64 15.01
CA ALA A 37 -58.57 -51.08 14.60
C ALA A 37 -59.71 -51.50 13.56
N ALA A 38 -59.83 -52.62 12.80
CA ALA A 38 -59.04 -53.74 12.19
C ALA A 38 -59.94 -54.57 11.19
N GLU A 39 -59.62 -55.85 10.82
CA GLU A 39 -60.43 -56.89 10.05
C GLU A 39 -60.53 -56.71 8.49
N GLU A 40 -60.68 -57.67 7.52
CA GLU A 40 -60.63 -59.17 7.26
C GLU A 40 -60.71 -59.39 5.67
N THR A 41 -60.49 -60.51 4.91
CA THR A 41 -59.81 -61.86 4.93
C THR A 41 -59.83 -62.58 3.51
N GLY A 42 -58.85 -63.45 3.13
CA GLY A 42 -59.10 -64.76 2.42
C GLY A 42 -58.41 -65.17 1.07
N CYS A 43 -57.45 -66.13 1.10
CA CYS A 43 -56.85 -66.90 -0.04
C CYS A 43 -56.13 -68.21 0.48
N GLU A 44 -55.69 -69.18 -0.36
CA GLU A 44 -54.97 -70.43 0.06
C GLU A 44 -53.58 -70.64 -0.65
N PRO A 45 -52.50 -71.00 0.07
CA PRO A 45 -51.09 -70.84 -0.38
C PRO A 45 -50.55 -71.92 -1.35
N HIS A 46 -49.80 -71.45 -2.35
CA HIS A 46 -48.90 -72.18 -3.23
C HIS A 46 -47.49 -71.56 -3.24
N PRO A 47 -46.44 -72.24 -3.72
CA PRO A 47 -45.13 -71.62 -3.92
C PRO A 47 -45.16 -70.66 -5.10
N GLU A 48 -44.65 -69.45 -4.89
CA GLU A 48 -44.58 -68.36 -5.87
C GLU A 48 -43.82 -68.69 -7.16
N LEU A 49 -44.15 -67.94 -8.22
CA LEU A 49 -43.51 -67.93 -9.53
C LEU A 49 -43.23 -66.46 -9.91
N PRO A 50 -41.96 -66.00 -9.88
CA PRO A 50 -41.67 -64.57 -10.01
C PRO A 50 -42.25 -63.87 -11.24
N TYR A 51 -42.76 -62.66 -11.01
CA TYR A 51 -43.24 -61.69 -11.99
C TYR A 51 -44.39 -62.17 -12.91
N ASP A 52 -45.14 -63.19 -12.51
CA ASP A 52 -46.26 -63.75 -13.29
C ASP A 52 -47.57 -62.94 -13.14
N GLY A 53 -47.61 -62.04 -12.15
CA GLY A 53 -48.71 -61.12 -11.87
C GLY A 53 -49.81 -61.72 -10.99
N VAL A 54 -49.56 -62.86 -10.35
CA VAL A 54 -50.50 -63.56 -9.47
C VAL A 54 -49.86 -63.80 -8.11
N ASP A 55 -50.43 -63.22 -7.07
CA ASP A 55 -50.25 -63.63 -5.67
C ASP A 55 -50.76 -65.08 -5.51
N GLN A 56 -49.85 -66.03 -5.25
CA GLN A 56 -50.10 -67.49 -5.21
C GLN A 56 -49.97 -68.04 -3.78
N ASP A 57 -49.10 -67.45 -2.97
CA ASP A 57 -48.82 -67.71 -1.55
C ASP A 57 -49.88 -67.08 -0.63
N CYS A 58 -50.54 -66.00 -1.07
CA CYS A 58 -51.60 -65.26 -0.40
C CYS A 58 -51.16 -64.27 0.70
N ASP A 59 -49.91 -63.81 0.72
CA ASP A 59 -49.47 -62.73 1.62
C ASP A 59 -49.93 -61.32 1.16
N GLY A 60 -50.22 -61.17 -0.14
CA GLY A 60 -50.67 -59.93 -0.77
C GLY A 60 -49.77 -59.41 -1.90
N ALA A 61 -48.67 -60.10 -2.23
CA ALA A 61 -47.77 -59.77 -3.34
C ALA A 61 -47.54 -60.97 -4.30
N ASP A 62 -47.07 -60.67 -5.51
CA ASP A 62 -46.40 -61.59 -6.43
C ASP A 62 -44.89 -61.50 -6.14
N LEU A 63 -44.15 -62.60 -6.19
CA LEU A 63 -42.72 -62.59 -5.87
C LEU A 63 -41.93 -61.72 -6.88
N ALA A 64 -41.45 -60.58 -6.39
CA ALA A 64 -40.81 -59.55 -7.18
C ALA A 64 -39.39 -59.19 -6.70
N ASP A 65 -38.87 -59.98 -5.76
CA ASP A 65 -37.53 -59.99 -5.16
C ASP A 65 -37.17 -61.49 -5.10
N THR A 66 -36.28 -61.94 -5.99
CA THR A 66 -36.01 -63.35 -6.30
C THR A 66 -34.81 -63.90 -5.54
N ASP A 67 -33.79 -63.09 -5.25
CA ASP A 67 -32.62 -63.51 -4.48
C ASP A 67 -32.71 -63.24 -2.97
N GLY A 68 -33.60 -62.34 -2.53
CA GLY A 68 -34.01 -62.14 -1.14
C GLY A 68 -33.28 -61.02 -0.40
N ASP A 69 -32.76 -60.01 -1.10
CA ASP A 69 -32.02 -58.90 -0.49
C ASP A 69 -32.92 -57.77 0.07
N GLY A 70 -34.14 -57.62 -0.46
CA GLY A 70 -35.14 -56.63 -0.06
C GLY A 70 -35.48 -55.55 -1.10
N TYR A 71 -34.84 -55.54 -2.28
CA TYR A 71 -35.11 -54.61 -3.38
C TYR A 71 -35.79 -55.33 -4.56
N PRO A 72 -37.00 -54.92 -4.99
CA PRO A 72 -37.66 -55.58 -6.11
C PRO A 72 -37.09 -55.18 -7.49
N TRP A 73 -37.10 -56.09 -8.47
CA TRP A 73 -36.73 -55.87 -9.88
C TRP A 73 -37.31 -54.58 -10.53
N ASP A 74 -36.49 -53.81 -11.25
CA ASP A 74 -36.86 -52.53 -11.90
C ASP A 74 -38.04 -52.65 -12.88
N GLY A 75 -38.23 -53.84 -13.45
CA GLY A 75 -39.31 -54.14 -14.37
C GLY A 75 -40.69 -54.26 -13.71
N VAL A 76 -40.79 -54.29 -12.37
CA VAL A 76 -42.08 -54.25 -11.65
C VAL A 76 -42.44 -52.83 -11.16
N PRO A 77 -43.73 -52.46 -11.03
CA PRO A 77 -44.12 -51.10 -10.66
C PRO A 77 -43.70 -50.68 -9.24
N GLY A 78 -42.55 -50.02 -9.13
CA GLY A 78 -41.97 -49.57 -7.86
C GLY A 78 -40.81 -50.42 -7.35
N GLY A 79 -40.34 -51.37 -8.16
CA GLY A 79 -39.00 -51.94 -8.01
C GLY A 79 -37.91 -50.96 -8.46
N THR A 80 -36.68 -51.29 -8.08
CA THR A 80 -35.49 -50.44 -8.25
C THR A 80 -34.18 -51.24 -8.43
N ASP A 81 -34.22 -52.57 -8.34
CA ASP A 81 -33.05 -53.44 -8.54
C ASP A 81 -32.83 -53.76 -10.03
N CYS A 82 -31.58 -53.67 -10.48
CA CYS A 82 -31.15 -53.83 -11.87
C CYS A 82 -30.58 -55.22 -12.23
N ASP A 83 -30.34 -56.14 -11.28
CA ASP A 83 -30.08 -57.57 -11.55
C ASP A 83 -30.63 -58.51 -10.44
N ASP A 84 -31.97 -58.63 -10.37
CA ASP A 84 -32.75 -59.48 -9.43
C ASP A 84 -32.51 -60.99 -9.65
N ALA A 85 -31.28 -61.36 -9.33
CA ALA A 85 -30.61 -62.64 -9.47
C ALA A 85 -29.24 -62.66 -8.75
N ASP A 86 -28.63 -61.50 -8.44
CA ASP A 86 -27.41 -61.35 -7.65
C ASP A 86 -27.48 -60.20 -6.62
N ALA A 87 -27.85 -60.55 -5.38
CA ALA A 87 -27.95 -59.75 -4.14
C ALA A 87 -26.74 -58.88 -3.73
N ALA A 88 -25.78 -58.65 -4.63
CA ALA A 88 -24.73 -57.65 -4.54
C ALA A 88 -25.01 -56.41 -5.42
N VAL A 89 -25.99 -56.50 -6.32
CA VAL A 89 -26.49 -55.43 -7.21
C VAL A 89 -27.85 -54.99 -6.66
N ASN A 90 -27.98 -53.74 -6.22
CA ASN A 90 -29.22 -53.09 -5.74
C ASN A 90 -28.94 -51.66 -5.23
N PRO A 91 -29.94 -50.77 -5.13
CA PRO A 91 -29.78 -49.41 -4.55
C PRO A 91 -29.41 -49.28 -3.06
N GLY A 92 -29.00 -50.37 -2.40
CA GLY A 92 -28.38 -50.38 -1.07
C GLY A 92 -26.95 -50.92 -1.07
N ALA A 93 -26.43 -51.31 -2.23
CA ALA A 93 -25.11 -51.88 -2.42
C ALA A 93 -24.00 -50.84 -2.16
N THR A 94 -22.77 -51.23 -2.51
CA THR A 94 -21.65 -50.31 -2.56
C THR A 94 -20.81 -50.74 -3.74
N GLU A 95 -20.57 -49.78 -4.65
CA GLU A 95 -19.73 -49.98 -5.83
C GLU A 95 -18.45 -50.76 -5.49
N VAL A 96 -18.08 -51.65 -6.41
CA VAL A 96 -16.81 -52.37 -6.41
C VAL A 96 -16.31 -52.43 -7.84
N CYS A 97 -15.05 -52.07 -8.06
CA CYS A 97 -14.54 -51.88 -9.42
C CYS A 97 -14.41 -53.20 -10.21
N ASP A 98 -15.48 -53.58 -10.91
CA ASP A 98 -15.54 -54.74 -11.80
C ASP A 98 -16.40 -54.55 -13.06
N TRP A 99 -16.80 -53.31 -13.36
CA TRP A 99 -17.57 -52.88 -14.54
C TRP A 99 -19.06 -53.27 -14.51
N VAL A 100 -19.64 -53.36 -13.32
CA VAL A 100 -21.09 -53.51 -13.08
C VAL A 100 -21.53 -52.34 -12.20
N ASP A 101 -22.66 -51.73 -12.59
CA ASP A 101 -23.40 -50.71 -11.83
C ASP A 101 -24.10 -51.42 -10.68
N GLN A 102 -23.54 -51.34 -9.47
CA GLN A 102 -23.97 -52.13 -8.31
C GLN A 102 -25.07 -51.41 -7.54
N ASP A 103 -25.00 -50.08 -7.38
CA ASP A 103 -26.07 -49.31 -6.71
C ASP A 103 -27.22 -48.82 -7.63
N CYS A 104 -27.17 -49.23 -8.90
CA CYS A 104 -28.22 -49.02 -9.91
C CYS A 104 -28.57 -47.54 -10.17
N ASP A 105 -27.67 -46.59 -9.87
CA ASP A 105 -27.89 -45.15 -10.13
C ASP A 105 -27.67 -44.75 -11.60
N GLY A 106 -26.96 -45.60 -12.36
CA GLY A 106 -26.59 -45.39 -13.77
C GLY A 106 -25.10 -45.09 -14.00
N LEU A 107 -24.26 -45.05 -12.95
CA LEU A 107 -22.83 -44.76 -13.00
C LEU A 107 -21.98 -45.99 -12.59
N VAL A 108 -21.49 -46.72 -13.59
CA VAL A 108 -20.59 -47.88 -13.39
C VAL A 108 -19.27 -47.46 -12.72
N ASP A 109 -18.91 -48.13 -11.62
CA ASP A 109 -17.66 -47.96 -10.88
C ASP A 109 -17.43 -46.53 -10.32
N ASP A 110 -18.49 -45.79 -9.91
CA ASP A 110 -18.33 -44.52 -9.17
C ASP A 110 -17.86 -44.76 -7.71
N GLY A 111 -17.34 -43.72 -7.05
CA GLY A 111 -16.89 -43.77 -5.65
C GLY A 111 -15.70 -44.71 -5.31
N VAL A 112 -15.29 -45.61 -6.20
CA VAL A 112 -14.31 -46.69 -5.92
C VAL A 112 -12.86 -46.41 -6.30
N GLY A 113 -12.57 -45.23 -6.86
CA GLY A 113 -11.22 -44.83 -7.24
C GLY A 113 -10.97 -43.33 -7.10
N PRO A 114 -9.71 -42.89 -7.15
CA PRO A 114 -9.41 -41.50 -7.45
C PRO A 114 -9.90 -41.18 -8.87
N LEU A 115 -10.44 -39.98 -9.05
CA LEU A 115 -10.83 -39.47 -10.36
C LEU A 115 -9.57 -39.16 -11.18
N TRP A 116 -9.57 -39.52 -12.47
CA TRP A 116 -8.49 -39.20 -13.39
C TRP A 116 -9.00 -38.28 -14.50
N TYR A 117 -8.08 -37.53 -15.09
CA TYR A 117 -8.34 -36.57 -16.15
C TYR A 117 -7.36 -36.83 -17.29
N LEU A 118 -7.79 -36.68 -18.55
CA LEU A 118 -6.89 -36.80 -19.70
C LEU A 118 -5.87 -35.65 -19.67
N ASP A 119 -4.65 -35.92 -20.10
CA ASP A 119 -3.54 -34.96 -20.25
C ASP A 119 -3.07 -35.07 -21.73
N ASP A 120 -3.62 -34.22 -22.62
CA ASP A 120 -3.45 -34.34 -24.09
C ASP A 120 -2.21 -33.57 -24.61
N ASP A 121 -1.64 -32.62 -23.84
CA ASP A 121 -0.43 -31.87 -24.19
C ASP A 121 0.83 -32.18 -23.35
N GLY A 122 0.70 -32.58 -22.08
CA GLY A 122 1.78 -33.14 -21.25
C GLY A 122 2.33 -32.26 -20.12
N ASP A 123 1.62 -31.23 -19.63
CA ASP A 123 2.12 -30.41 -18.52
C ASP A 123 1.96 -31.02 -17.11
N GLY A 124 0.90 -31.80 -16.87
CA GLY A 124 0.60 -32.45 -15.59
C GLY A 124 -0.78 -32.14 -14.98
N TYR A 125 -1.52 -31.19 -15.55
CA TYR A 125 -2.95 -30.97 -15.34
C TYR A 125 -3.77 -31.68 -16.42
N GLY A 126 -5.10 -31.58 -16.40
CA GLY A 126 -5.89 -32.23 -17.45
C GLY A 126 -7.41 -32.19 -17.35
N ARG A 127 -8.08 -32.50 -18.47
CA ARG A 127 -9.53 -32.62 -18.61
C ARG A 127 -9.95 -33.38 -19.89
N PRO A 128 -11.21 -33.85 -20.02
CA PRO A 128 -12.27 -33.88 -19.02
C PRO A 128 -12.09 -35.03 -18.03
N LEU A 129 -12.95 -35.03 -17.01
CA LEU A 129 -13.09 -36.11 -16.04
C LEU A 129 -13.34 -37.48 -16.71
N VAL A 130 -12.55 -38.48 -16.33
CA VAL A 130 -12.74 -39.90 -16.64
C VAL A 130 -12.61 -40.71 -15.35
N ALA A 131 -13.74 -41.22 -14.83
CA ALA A 131 -13.71 -42.20 -13.76
C ALA A 131 -12.92 -43.45 -14.21
N SER A 132 -11.91 -43.84 -13.44
CA SER A 132 -11.04 -44.97 -13.73
C SER A 132 -10.38 -45.48 -12.45
N CYS A 133 -10.48 -46.77 -12.18
CA CYS A 133 -9.85 -47.40 -11.01
C CYS A 133 -8.33 -47.61 -11.17
N SER A 134 -7.71 -47.08 -12.23
CA SER A 134 -6.31 -47.34 -12.56
C SER A 134 -5.65 -46.18 -13.30
N GLU A 135 -4.42 -45.86 -12.91
CA GLU A 135 -3.47 -44.99 -13.62
C GLU A 135 -3.33 -45.43 -15.09
N TRP A 136 -3.70 -44.54 -16.02
CA TRP A 136 -3.50 -44.71 -17.46
C TRP A 136 -2.40 -43.74 -17.93
N ALA A 137 -1.64 -44.11 -18.95
CA ALA A 137 -0.60 -43.23 -19.48
C ALA A 137 -1.21 -42.10 -20.31
N GLY A 138 -0.89 -40.84 -19.98
CA GLY A 138 -1.57 -39.64 -20.49
C GLY A 138 -2.81 -39.28 -19.67
N TYR A 139 -2.83 -39.61 -18.37
CA TYR A 139 -3.88 -39.22 -17.43
C TYR A 139 -3.28 -38.81 -16.09
N VAL A 140 -3.88 -37.79 -15.46
CA VAL A 140 -3.42 -37.17 -14.20
C VAL A 140 -4.56 -37.09 -13.17
N LEU A 141 -4.25 -36.60 -11.97
CA LEU A 141 -5.21 -36.42 -10.87
C LEU A 141 -5.73 -34.98 -10.73
N GLU A 142 -4.98 -33.99 -11.22
CA GLU A 142 -5.27 -32.57 -11.02
C GLU A 142 -6.18 -32.04 -12.15
N GLY A 143 -7.49 -32.17 -11.95
CA GLY A 143 -8.54 -31.90 -12.95
C GLY A 143 -8.94 -30.43 -13.14
N THR A 144 -7.99 -29.51 -12.99
CA THR A 144 -8.21 -28.06 -12.84
C THR A 144 -7.77 -27.23 -14.07
N ASP A 145 -7.54 -27.91 -15.19
CA ASP A 145 -7.10 -27.35 -16.46
C ASP A 145 -8.11 -26.40 -17.16
N CYS A 146 -7.60 -25.32 -17.77
CA CYS A 146 -8.38 -24.39 -18.57
C CYS A 146 -8.15 -24.40 -20.11
N ASP A 147 -7.03 -24.88 -20.68
CA ASP A 147 -7.02 -25.58 -22.01
C ASP A 147 -5.85 -26.52 -22.36
N ASP A 148 -5.93 -27.77 -21.86
CA ASP A 148 -5.59 -29.17 -22.27
C ASP A 148 -4.88 -29.49 -23.60
N ARG A 149 -4.68 -28.50 -24.48
CA ARG A 149 -4.06 -28.60 -25.81
C ARG A 149 -2.98 -27.53 -26.02
N ASP A 150 -2.76 -26.69 -25.03
CA ASP A 150 -1.86 -25.55 -25.01
C ASP A 150 -1.19 -25.54 -23.63
N ALA A 151 -0.06 -26.27 -23.51
CA ALA A 151 0.71 -26.53 -22.28
C ALA A 151 1.41 -25.28 -21.66
N THR A 152 0.74 -24.14 -21.78
CA THR A 152 0.98 -22.87 -21.11
C THR A 152 -0.29 -22.37 -20.38
N ILE A 153 -1.40 -23.12 -20.43
CA ILE A 153 -2.75 -22.73 -19.97
C ILE A 153 -3.21 -23.71 -18.88
N HIS A 154 -2.58 -23.59 -17.71
CA HIS A 154 -2.69 -24.53 -16.60
C HIS A 154 -2.58 -23.82 -15.24
N PRO A 155 -3.15 -24.39 -14.15
CA PRO A 155 -2.98 -23.91 -12.77
C PRO A 155 -1.57 -23.42 -12.42
N GLY A 156 -1.41 -22.11 -12.21
CA GLY A 156 -0.14 -21.47 -11.89
C GLY A 156 0.89 -21.44 -13.04
N ALA A 157 0.44 -21.33 -14.30
CA ALA A 157 1.27 -20.88 -15.40
C ALA A 157 1.62 -19.38 -15.27
N PRO A 158 2.61 -18.86 -16.01
CA PRO A 158 2.84 -17.42 -16.13
C PRO A 158 1.97 -16.83 -17.26
N GLU A 159 1.08 -15.89 -16.92
CA GLU A 159 0.24 -15.10 -17.83
C GLU A 159 1.05 -14.32 -18.89
N VAL A 160 0.45 -14.04 -20.06
CA VAL A 160 1.13 -13.42 -21.22
C VAL A 160 0.23 -12.61 -22.18
N CYS A 161 -0.16 -11.37 -21.82
CA CYS A 161 -0.96 -10.38 -22.59
C CYS A 161 -1.61 -10.89 -23.92
N ASP A 162 -2.50 -11.88 -23.82
CA ASP A 162 -3.19 -12.56 -24.95
C ASP A 162 -4.72 -12.32 -24.87
N GLY A 163 -5.23 -12.01 -23.67
CA GLY A 163 -6.66 -11.95 -23.38
C GLY A 163 -7.25 -13.32 -23.05
N ARG A 164 -6.49 -14.15 -22.33
CA ARG A 164 -6.91 -15.44 -21.75
C ARG A 164 -6.95 -15.34 -20.22
N ASP A 165 -6.48 -16.39 -19.57
CA ASP A 165 -6.72 -16.88 -18.20
C ASP A 165 -5.83 -18.13 -18.22
N ASP A 166 -4.51 -17.92 -18.32
CA ASP A 166 -3.50 -18.95 -18.58
C ASP A 166 -3.10 -19.67 -17.27
N ASP A 167 -3.19 -18.99 -16.12
CA ASP A 167 -3.04 -19.56 -14.77
C ASP A 167 -4.28 -20.34 -14.28
N CYS A 168 -5.45 -20.17 -14.92
CA CYS A 168 -6.71 -20.84 -14.61
C CYS A 168 -7.40 -20.52 -13.27
N ASP A 169 -7.07 -19.43 -12.54
CA ASP A 169 -7.86 -19.04 -11.35
C ASP A 169 -9.31 -18.58 -11.67
N GLY A 170 -9.56 -18.17 -12.91
CA GLY A 170 -10.85 -17.68 -13.41
C GLY A 170 -10.98 -16.16 -13.52
N VAL A 171 -9.88 -15.40 -13.43
CA VAL A 171 -9.80 -13.95 -13.60
C VAL A 171 -9.04 -13.61 -14.89
N GLN A 172 -9.79 -13.36 -15.98
CA GLN A 172 -9.28 -12.89 -17.29
C GLN A 172 -8.74 -11.43 -17.27
N ALA A 173 -8.12 -11.00 -16.16
CA ALA A 173 -7.84 -9.59 -15.86
C ALA A 173 -6.94 -9.38 -14.60
N ASP A 174 -6.02 -10.29 -14.25
CA ASP A 174 -4.89 -9.92 -13.39
C ASP A 174 -3.84 -9.11 -14.20
N GLU A 175 -3.74 -9.38 -15.52
CA GLU A 175 -3.12 -8.57 -16.59
C GLU A 175 -3.44 -7.05 -16.56
N ASP A 176 -4.52 -6.64 -15.87
CA ASP A 176 -5.07 -5.27 -15.81
C ASP A 176 -4.82 -4.57 -14.45
N LEU A 177 -3.98 -5.14 -13.55
CA LEU A 177 -3.77 -4.60 -12.20
C LEU A 177 -2.55 -3.66 -12.12
N ASP A 178 -2.78 -2.40 -12.52
CA ASP A 178 -2.02 -1.15 -12.22
C ASP A 178 -1.38 -1.21 -10.81
N ALA A 179 -0.17 -1.78 -10.73
CA ALA A 179 0.37 -2.33 -9.48
C ALA A 179 1.11 -1.27 -8.65
N ASP A 180 1.63 -0.24 -9.30
CA ASP A 180 2.24 0.94 -8.69
C ASP A 180 1.27 2.14 -8.49
N ALA A 181 0.11 2.10 -9.15
CA ALA A 181 -0.95 3.11 -9.17
C ALA A 181 -0.67 4.42 -9.97
N ASP A 182 0.13 4.36 -11.05
CA ASP A 182 0.21 5.37 -12.14
C ASP A 182 -1.16 5.67 -12.77
N GLY A 183 -1.97 4.62 -12.96
CA GLY A 183 -3.21 4.65 -13.72
C GLY A 183 -3.15 3.92 -15.07
N GLN A 184 -2.12 3.10 -15.28
CA GLN A 184 -1.92 2.18 -16.40
C GLN A 184 -1.44 0.83 -15.84
N ALA A 185 -1.75 -0.27 -16.53
CA ALA A 185 -1.27 -1.60 -16.17
C ALA A 185 -0.31 -2.14 -17.25
N GLY A 186 0.46 -3.17 -16.92
CA GLY A 186 1.46 -3.79 -17.79
C GLY A 186 0.96 -4.26 -19.16
N CYS A 187 -0.32 -4.60 -19.30
CA CYS A 187 -0.92 -4.90 -20.61
C CYS A 187 -1.67 -3.70 -21.28
N GLU A 188 -1.96 -2.59 -20.59
CA GLU A 188 -2.58 -1.37 -21.16
C GLU A 188 -1.58 -0.29 -21.60
N GLY A 189 -0.28 -0.42 -21.28
CA GLY A 189 0.77 0.45 -21.81
C GLY A 189 1.94 0.73 -20.86
N ASP A 190 1.90 0.21 -19.64
CA ASP A 190 3.06 0.22 -18.75
C ASP A 190 4.15 -0.76 -19.23
N CYS A 191 5.39 -0.59 -18.78
CA CYS A 191 6.52 -1.47 -19.11
C CYS A 191 7.44 -1.84 -17.94
N ASP A 192 7.14 -1.38 -16.71
CA ASP A 192 7.76 -1.81 -15.44
C ASP A 192 6.77 -1.54 -14.28
N ASP A 193 5.66 -2.30 -14.22
CA ASP A 193 4.46 -2.18 -13.34
C ASP A 193 4.77 -2.05 -11.81
N ASP A 194 6.02 -2.29 -11.42
CA ASP A 194 6.58 -2.06 -10.07
C ASP A 194 7.02 -0.58 -9.85
N ALA A 195 6.90 0.32 -10.84
CA ALA A 195 7.57 1.63 -10.87
C ALA A 195 6.74 2.76 -11.53
N PRO A 196 6.07 3.66 -10.73
CA PRO A 196 5.00 4.60 -11.16
C PRO A 196 5.54 5.87 -11.85
N ARG A 197 6.44 5.60 -12.79
CA ARG A 197 7.46 6.45 -13.42
C ARG A 197 7.89 5.86 -14.78
N VAL A 198 7.34 4.70 -15.17
CA VAL A 198 7.79 3.87 -16.31
C VAL A 198 6.57 3.38 -17.10
N ALA A 199 5.74 4.33 -17.54
CA ALA A 199 4.39 4.05 -18.05
C ALA A 199 4.07 4.76 -19.37
N GLY A 200 3.19 4.15 -20.17
CA GLY A 200 2.82 4.58 -21.52
C GLY A 200 2.52 6.08 -21.68
N GLY A 201 3.44 6.81 -22.32
CA GLY A 201 3.26 8.25 -22.58
C GLY A 201 3.36 9.15 -21.35
N ASN A 202 4.09 8.72 -20.31
CA ASN A 202 4.71 9.62 -19.34
C ASN A 202 5.80 10.50 -20.01
N ALA A 203 6.91 10.83 -19.34
CA ALA A 203 7.96 11.64 -19.93
C ALA A 203 9.33 11.31 -19.35
N GLU A 204 10.26 10.96 -20.24
CA GLU A 204 11.65 10.56 -19.95
C GLU A 204 12.35 11.36 -18.82
N ILE A 205 12.81 10.62 -17.81
CA ILE A 205 13.51 11.09 -16.62
C ILE A 205 15.02 11.02 -16.87
N CYS A 206 15.44 11.61 -17.99
CA CYS A 206 16.76 11.50 -18.62
C CYS A 206 17.89 11.03 -17.68
N GLY A 207 18.56 9.93 -18.00
CA GLY A 207 19.79 9.44 -17.39
C GLY A 207 19.62 8.77 -16.03
N ASP A 208 18.44 8.22 -15.72
CA ASP A 208 18.32 7.07 -14.81
C ASP A 208 18.62 5.74 -15.54
N GLY A 209 18.28 5.66 -16.84
CA GLY A 209 18.50 4.54 -17.75
C GLY A 209 17.30 3.61 -17.92
N LEU A 210 16.08 4.12 -17.67
CA LEU A 210 14.79 3.43 -17.84
C LEU A 210 14.07 3.90 -19.14
N ASP A 211 12.98 3.21 -19.51
CA ASP A 211 12.14 3.45 -20.70
C ASP A 211 10.85 4.14 -20.22
N ASN A 212 10.95 5.40 -19.75
CA ASN A 212 9.93 5.98 -18.86
C ASN A 212 8.57 6.27 -19.54
N ASP A 213 8.56 6.48 -20.86
CA ASP A 213 7.32 6.64 -21.65
C ASP A 213 6.88 5.40 -22.45
N CYS A 214 7.62 4.29 -22.31
CA CYS A 214 7.37 2.98 -22.92
C CYS A 214 7.34 2.94 -24.47
N ASP A 215 8.11 3.83 -25.12
CA ASP A 215 8.38 3.84 -26.57
C ASP A 215 9.19 2.61 -27.05
N GLY A 216 9.89 1.92 -26.14
CA GLY A 216 10.78 0.80 -26.44
C GLY A 216 12.25 1.23 -26.60
N THR A 217 12.59 2.39 -26.07
CA THR A 217 13.94 2.95 -26.00
C THR A 217 14.12 3.64 -24.63
N ALA A 218 15.34 4.06 -24.29
CA ALA A 218 15.59 4.79 -23.05
C ALA A 218 16.34 6.08 -23.38
N ASP A 219 15.98 7.19 -22.73
CA ASP A 219 16.56 8.52 -22.89
C ASP A 219 16.37 9.15 -24.31
N GLU A 220 15.34 8.81 -25.08
CA GLU A 220 15.14 9.25 -26.48
C GLU A 220 14.17 10.44 -26.68
N ALA A 221 13.08 10.53 -25.91
CA ALA A 221 12.18 11.67 -25.86
C ALA A 221 12.73 12.79 -24.96
N CYS A 222 13.81 12.50 -24.22
CA CYS A 222 14.80 13.48 -23.80
C CYS A 222 15.27 14.29 -25.01
N VAL A 223 14.71 15.49 -25.15
CA VAL A 223 15.23 16.50 -26.06
C VAL A 223 16.58 16.96 -25.48
N ASP A 224 17.61 16.22 -25.91
CA ASP A 224 19.04 16.24 -25.55
C ASP A 224 19.57 15.10 -24.60
N ASP A 225 20.32 14.17 -25.21
CA ASP A 225 21.75 13.95 -24.89
C ASP A 225 22.61 14.71 -25.93
N HIS A 226 22.22 15.95 -26.21
CA HIS A 226 22.78 16.82 -27.22
C HIS A 226 23.03 18.21 -26.66
N CYS A 227 24.01 18.28 -25.77
CA CYS A 227 24.51 19.50 -25.14
C CYS A 227 24.64 20.67 -26.13
N ASP A 228 23.63 21.54 -26.20
CA ASP A 228 23.64 22.74 -27.05
C ASP A 228 24.74 23.71 -26.63
N VAL A 229 25.02 23.76 -25.31
CA VAL A 229 26.11 24.53 -24.71
C VAL A 229 26.83 23.69 -23.64
N SER A 230 28.07 23.29 -23.91
CA SER A 230 28.88 22.54 -22.93
C SER A 230 29.72 23.46 -22.03
N VAL A 231 29.69 23.23 -20.72
CA VAL A 231 30.52 23.93 -19.71
C VAL A 231 31.56 22.94 -19.15
N PRO A 232 32.86 23.29 -19.12
CA PRO A 232 33.49 24.56 -19.51
C PRO A 232 33.92 24.64 -20.98
N THR A 233 33.55 23.66 -21.82
CA THR A 233 34.13 23.41 -23.15
C THR A 233 33.82 24.51 -24.19
N ASP A 234 32.55 24.90 -24.35
CA ASP A 234 32.13 25.96 -25.25
C ASP A 234 32.11 27.31 -24.51
N ILE A 235 31.58 27.32 -23.29
CA ILE A 235 31.52 28.49 -22.42
C ILE A 235 32.03 28.12 -21.02
N ALA A 236 33.02 28.87 -20.54
CA ALA A 236 33.82 28.50 -19.37
C ALA A 236 33.15 28.73 -17.99
N THR A 237 31.86 29.02 -17.96
CA THR A 237 31.08 29.44 -16.78
C THR A 237 29.62 29.03 -16.96
N ILE A 238 28.99 28.46 -15.94
CA ILE A 238 27.59 28.00 -16.01
C ILE A 238 26.64 29.17 -16.31
N GLN A 239 26.75 30.30 -15.60
CA GLN A 239 25.86 31.44 -15.89
C GLN A 239 26.08 31.99 -17.31
N GLY A 240 27.32 31.98 -17.81
CA GLY A 240 27.60 32.39 -19.18
C GLY A 240 27.01 31.47 -20.25
N ALA A 241 26.84 30.19 -19.92
CA ALA A 241 26.15 29.22 -20.78
C ALA A 241 24.63 29.40 -20.72
N ILE A 242 24.06 29.54 -19.51
CA ILE A 242 22.67 29.93 -19.31
C ILE A 242 22.37 31.21 -20.09
N ASP A 243 23.16 32.27 -19.95
CA ASP A 243 22.99 33.54 -20.67
C ASP A 243 22.91 33.36 -22.20
N ALA A 244 23.71 32.45 -22.76
CA ALA A 244 23.84 32.22 -24.20
C ALA A 244 22.73 31.32 -24.79
N ALA A 245 22.25 30.34 -24.02
CA ALA A 245 21.20 29.41 -24.40
C ALA A 245 19.88 30.12 -24.75
N VAL A 246 19.13 29.61 -25.73
CA VAL A 246 17.75 30.02 -26.03
C VAL A 246 16.74 29.07 -25.38
N VAL A 247 15.45 29.42 -25.40
CA VAL A 247 14.42 28.61 -24.73
C VAL A 247 14.25 27.29 -25.47
N GLY A 248 14.43 26.19 -24.74
CA GLY A 248 14.46 24.82 -25.25
C GLY A 248 15.86 24.20 -25.37
N ASP A 249 16.93 24.97 -25.16
CA ASP A 249 18.31 24.46 -25.17
C ASP A 249 18.70 23.82 -23.82
N THR A 250 19.67 22.91 -23.84
CA THR A 250 20.33 22.39 -22.62
C THR A 250 21.76 22.88 -22.43
N VAL A 251 22.07 23.22 -21.18
CA VAL A 251 23.41 23.51 -20.67
C VAL A 251 23.97 22.29 -19.93
N CYS A 252 24.83 21.51 -20.60
CA CYS A 252 25.57 20.43 -19.97
C CYS A 252 26.76 20.96 -19.16
N VAL A 253 26.89 20.51 -17.91
CA VAL A 253 27.96 20.92 -17.00
C VAL A 253 28.82 19.71 -16.62
N GLU A 254 30.08 19.72 -17.07
CA GLU A 254 31.08 18.68 -16.78
C GLU A 254 31.39 18.56 -15.27
N PRO A 255 31.76 17.36 -14.77
CA PRO A 255 32.07 17.13 -13.35
C PRO A 255 33.11 18.12 -12.78
N GLY A 256 32.78 18.74 -11.64
CA GLY A 256 33.60 19.80 -11.08
C GLY A 256 32.96 20.55 -9.92
N THR A 257 33.65 21.57 -9.43
CA THR A 257 33.15 22.48 -8.39
C THR A 257 33.15 23.91 -8.89
N TYR A 258 31.96 24.52 -8.94
CA TYR A 258 31.70 25.81 -9.55
C TYR A 258 31.25 26.81 -8.48
N ALA A 259 31.92 27.95 -8.41
CA ALA A 259 31.64 29.02 -7.45
C ALA A 259 30.86 30.15 -8.13
N GLU A 260 29.69 29.82 -8.67
CA GLU A 260 28.82 30.69 -9.45
C GLU A 260 27.41 30.74 -8.84
N SER A 261 26.81 31.94 -8.77
CA SER A 261 25.37 32.10 -8.55
C SER A 261 24.66 32.04 -9.88
N LEU A 262 23.62 31.21 -9.99
CA LEU A 262 22.84 31.00 -11.20
C LEU A 262 21.52 31.80 -11.16
N ASP A 263 21.10 32.31 -12.32
CA ASP A 263 19.84 33.00 -12.61
C ASP A 263 19.38 32.58 -14.00
N PHE A 264 18.23 31.90 -14.08
CA PHE A 264 17.67 31.37 -15.33
C PHE A 264 17.09 32.45 -16.25
N GLY A 265 16.86 33.68 -15.75
CA GLY A 265 16.46 34.84 -16.54
C GLY A 265 15.16 34.67 -17.33
N GLY A 266 14.21 33.87 -16.81
CA GLY A 266 12.89 33.68 -17.39
C GLY A 266 12.85 32.68 -18.55
N LYS A 267 13.89 31.85 -18.69
CA LYS A 267 14.03 30.88 -19.78
C LYS A 267 13.74 29.46 -19.31
N GLY A 268 12.89 28.76 -20.05
CA GLY A 268 12.84 27.30 -20.04
C GLY A 268 14.09 26.78 -20.75
N VAL A 269 15.09 26.39 -19.97
CA VAL A 269 16.32 25.71 -20.38
C VAL A 269 16.60 24.64 -19.33
N ALA A 270 17.20 23.52 -19.72
CA ALA A 270 17.74 22.57 -18.76
C ALA A 270 19.20 22.93 -18.43
N VAL A 271 19.57 22.74 -17.17
CA VAL A 271 20.96 22.84 -16.69
C VAL A 271 21.27 21.52 -16.00
N VAL A 272 22.15 20.73 -16.61
CA VAL A 272 22.35 19.32 -16.28
C VAL A 272 23.81 19.07 -15.89
N GLY A 273 24.04 18.61 -14.66
CA GLY A 273 25.34 18.10 -14.24
C GLY A 273 25.56 16.69 -14.77
N VAL A 274 26.33 16.53 -15.85
CA VAL A 274 26.43 15.25 -16.60
C VAL A 274 27.17 14.14 -15.85
N GLY A 275 27.70 14.42 -14.66
CA GLY A 275 28.22 13.42 -13.72
C GLY A 275 27.36 13.24 -12.47
N GLY A 276 26.09 13.67 -12.51
CA GLY A 276 25.13 13.62 -11.39
C GLY A 276 25.50 14.49 -10.20
N SER A 277 24.61 14.51 -9.21
CA SER A 277 24.79 15.26 -7.96
C SER A 277 26.07 14.87 -7.21
N ALA A 278 26.52 13.62 -7.35
CA ALA A 278 27.71 13.07 -6.73
C ALA A 278 29.05 13.67 -7.23
N SER A 279 29.08 14.34 -8.39
CA SER A 279 30.32 14.91 -8.94
C SER A 279 30.22 16.33 -9.54
N THR A 280 29.01 16.85 -9.71
CA THR A 280 28.79 18.25 -10.13
C THR A 280 28.35 19.09 -8.91
N VAL A 281 29.15 20.08 -8.52
CA VAL A 281 28.98 20.80 -7.25
C VAL A 281 28.91 22.32 -7.45
N LEU A 282 27.85 22.95 -6.95
CA LEU A 282 27.76 24.40 -6.76
C LEU A 282 28.20 24.75 -5.33
N ASP A 283 29.22 25.61 -5.21
CA ASP A 283 29.90 25.97 -3.95
C ASP A 283 30.03 27.49 -3.83
N VAL A 284 29.01 28.15 -3.27
CA VAL A 284 28.91 29.62 -3.19
C VAL A 284 29.14 30.10 -1.77
N ALA A 285 29.99 31.12 -1.62
CA ALA A 285 30.31 31.69 -0.32
C ALA A 285 29.06 32.29 0.37
N SER A 286 28.95 32.08 1.68
CA SER A 286 27.75 32.39 2.48
C SER A 286 27.29 33.86 2.36
N GLY A 287 25.98 34.03 2.16
CA GLY A 287 25.32 35.34 2.02
C GLY A 287 24.97 35.76 0.58
N ALA A 288 25.10 34.85 -0.39
CA ALA A 288 24.52 34.98 -1.73
C ALA A 288 23.70 33.72 -2.05
N THR A 289 22.65 33.87 -2.87
CA THR A 289 21.85 32.73 -3.35
C THR A 289 22.59 31.98 -4.44
N THR A 290 22.64 30.65 -4.35
CA THR A 290 23.37 29.78 -5.28
C THR A 290 22.59 29.57 -6.58
N VAL A 291 21.28 29.35 -6.52
CA VAL A 291 20.41 29.26 -7.70
C VAL A 291 19.12 30.07 -7.50
N ASN A 292 18.72 30.80 -8.54
CA ASN A 292 17.60 31.76 -8.52
C ASN A 292 16.66 31.52 -9.71
N PHE A 293 15.36 31.49 -9.42
CA PHE A 293 14.26 31.49 -10.40
C PHE A 293 13.30 32.64 -10.00
N LEU A 294 13.43 33.81 -10.63
CA LEU A 294 12.88 35.08 -10.12
C LEU A 294 12.09 35.89 -11.17
N THR A 295 11.90 35.35 -12.38
CA THR A 295 11.39 36.13 -13.53
C THR A 295 10.34 35.40 -14.38
N GLY A 296 9.66 34.41 -13.79
CA GLY A 296 8.53 33.70 -14.42
C GLY A 296 8.92 32.40 -15.12
N GLU A 297 9.99 31.76 -14.64
CA GLU A 297 10.46 30.45 -15.06
C GLU A 297 9.37 29.38 -14.83
N GLY A 298 9.18 28.49 -15.81
CA GLY A 298 8.19 27.41 -15.75
C GLY A 298 8.85 26.03 -15.62
N ARG A 299 8.06 24.95 -15.71
CA ARG A 299 8.59 23.57 -15.51
C ARG A 299 9.67 23.14 -16.52
N ALA A 300 9.74 23.79 -17.69
CA ALA A 300 10.83 23.64 -18.65
C ALA A 300 12.15 24.33 -18.23
N SER A 301 12.18 25.02 -17.09
CA SER A 301 13.39 25.52 -16.42
C SER A 301 13.83 24.45 -15.43
N VAL A 302 14.75 23.58 -15.86
CA VAL A 302 15.17 22.38 -15.12
C VAL A 302 16.57 22.60 -14.53
N LEU A 303 16.76 22.24 -13.26
CA LEU A 303 18.09 22.01 -12.70
C LEU A 303 18.21 20.54 -12.30
N ARG A 304 19.14 19.81 -12.93
CA ARG A 304 19.33 18.38 -12.71
C ARG A 304 20.79 18.02 -12.37
N GLY A 305 21.00 17.14 -11.39
CA GLY A 305 22.29 16.49 -11.17
C GLY A 305 23.35 17.35 -10.48
N PHE A 306 22.97 18.08 -9.41
CA PHE A 306 23.90 18.95 -8.67
C PHE A 306 23.86 18.74 -7.16
N THR A 307 25.03 18.62 -6.54
CA THR A 307 25.19 19.03 -5.14
C THR A 307 25.19 20.56 -5.07
N ILE A 308 24.30 21.14 -4.25
CA ILE A 308 24.33 22.56 -3.89
C ILE A 308 24.76 22.65 -2.43
N LYS A 309 25.89 23.31 -2.15
CA LYS A 309 26.37 23.46 -0.77
C LYS A 309 26.88 24.86 -0.43
N ASP A 310 26.93 25.14 0.87
CA ASP A 310 27.14 26.48 1.42
C ASP A 310 26.12 27.50 0.83
N GLY A 311 26.38 28.81 0.93
CA GLY A 311 25.50 29.83 0.35
C GLY A 311 24.10 29.90 0.96
N TRP A 312 23.16 30.45 0.20
CA TRP A 312 21.71 30.25 0.36
C TRP A 312 21.24 29.43 -0.85
N ALA A 313 20.71 28.21 -0.68
CA ALA A 313 20.73 27.23 -1.77
C ALA A 313 19.87 27.60 -2.99
N LEU A 314 18.54 27.62 -2.82
CA LEU A 314 17.57 27.76 -3.91
C LEU A 314 16.50 28.79 -3.53
N GLY A 315 16.39 29.85 -4.34
CA GLY A 315 15.36 30.88 -4.21
C GLY A 315 14.44 30.92 -5.43
N ILE A 316 13.14 30.79 -5.21
CA ILE A 316 12.08 30.75 -6.22
C ILE A 316 11.06 31.85 -5.86
N ASP A 317 10.81 32.79 -6.77
CA ASP A 317 9.92 33.95 -6.59
C ASP A 317 9.14 34.20 -7.89
N GLY A 318 7.83 33.96 -7.88
CA GLY A 318 6.99 34.09 -9.08
C GLY A 318 7.18 33.00 -10.13
N ALA A 319 7.73 31.83 -9.75
CA ALA A 319 8.27 30.82 -10.67
C ALA A 319 7.92 29.37 -10.28
N SER A 320 8.01 28.46 -11.25
CA SER A 320 7.56 27.07 -11.17
C SER A 320 8.54 26.08 -11.82
N PRO A 321 9.83 26.06 -11.41
CA PRO A 321 10.86 25.21 -12.02
C PRO A 321 10.73 23.72 -11.66
N THR A 322 11.54 22.88 -12.29
CA THR A 322 11.66 21.44 -11.99
C THR A 322 13.07 21.15 -11.46
N LEU A 323 13.16 20.42 -10.35
CA LEU A 323 14.41 20.15 -9.62
C LEU A 323 14.59 18.63 -9.49
N VAL A 324 15.67 18.05 -10.04
CA VAL A 324 15.87 16.59 -10.18
C VAL A 324 17.28 16.18 -9.76
N ASP A 325 17.49 15.06 -9.05
CA ASP A 325 18.81 14.63 -8.51
C ASP A 325 19.62 15.80 -7.92
N LEU A 326 19.07 16.42 -6.86
CA LEU A 326 19.73 17.53 -6.18
C LEU A 326 20.07 17.17 -4.74
N VAL A 327 21.32 17.43 -4.35
CA VAL A 327 21.79 17.29 -2.96
C VAL A 327 22.06 18.69 -2.39
N VAL A 328 21.06 19.27 -1.76
CA VAL A 328 21.14 20.55 -1.04
C VAL A 328 21.68 20.30 0.37
N GLN A 329 22.90 20.73 0.68
CA GLN A 329 23.54 20.41 1.97
C GLN A 329 24.30 21.57 2.63
N ASP A 330 24.29 21.60 3.97
CA ASP A 330 25.03 22.58 4.80
C ASP A 330 24.74 24.06 4.44
N THR A 331 23.54 24.32 3.93
CA THR A 331 23.11 25.63 3.42
C THR A 331 22.41 26.46 4.51
N TYR A 332 22.37 27.78 4.32
CA TYR A 332 21.77 28.72 5.28
C TYR A 332 20.78 29.62 4.55
N GLY A 333 19.75 30.15 5.21
CA GLY A 333 18.85 31.09 4.52
C GLY A 333 17.92 31.90 5.41
N ALA A 334 17.19 32.81 4.76
CA ALA A 334 16.38 33.83 5.40
C ALA A 334 14.88 33.50 5.45
N MET A 335 14.37 32.72 4.49
CA MET A 335 12.95 32.39 4.29
C MET A 335 12.79 30.91 3.87
N GLY A 336 13.70 30.07 4.36
CA GLY A 336 14.00 28.72 3.86
C GLY A 336 15.49 28.48 4.04
N GLY A 337 15.91 27.37 4.66
CA GLY A 337 17.34 27.06 4.84
C GLY A 337 17.97 26.44 3.58
N GLY A 338 17.25 25.50 2.96
CA GLY A 338 17.63 24.89 1.68
C GLY A 338 16.90 25.51 0.50
N ILE A 339 15.60 25.22 0.37
CA ILE A 339 14.76 25.60 -0.76
C ILE A 339 13.65 26.55 -0.27
N ALA A 340 13.55 27.73 -0.86
CA ALA A 340 12.53 28.72 -0.56
C ALA A 340 11.71 29.07 -1.81
N ALA A 341 10.39 28.94 -1.75
CA ALA A 341 9.47 29.29 -2.83
C ALA A 341 8.38 30.27 -2.38
N VAL A 342 8.18 31.31 -3.19
CA VAL A 342 7.18 32.37 -3.02
C VAL A 342 6.43 32.56 -4.34
N ASP A 343 5.10 32.70 -4.29
CA ASP A 343 4.25 33.01 -5.46
C ASP A 343 4.47 32.05 -6.66
N GLY A 344 4.66 30.74 -6.41
CA GLY A 344 5.22 29.79 -7.37
C GLY A 344 4.55 28.41 -7.45
N ALA A 345 5.12 27.49 -8.25
CA ALA A 345 4.68 26.08 -8.31
C ALA A 345 5.79 25.05 -8.64
N PRO A 346 6.90 24.97 -7.87
CA PRO A 346 8.00 24.03 -8.13
C PRO A 346 7.60 22.55 -8.06
N ALA A 347 8.41 21.69 -8.68
CA ALA A 347 8.46 20.25 -8.40
C ALA A 347 9.88 19.80 -8.02
N LEU A 348 9.95 18.88 -7.07
CA LEU A 348 11.18 18.30 -6.52
C LEU A 348 11.11 16.77 -6.70
N TRP A 349 12.11 16.19 -7.37
CA TRP A 349 12.25 14.77 -7.70
C TRP A 349 13.62 14.25 -7.25
N GLY A 350 13.69 13.21 -6.42
CA GLY A 350 14.99 12.64 -6.01
C GLY A 350 15.86 13.66 -5.27
N VAL A 351 15.23 14.56 -4.50
CA VAL A 351 15.92 15.70 -3.87
C VAL A 351 16.25 15.39 -2.42
N THR A 352 17.54 15.41 -2.09
CA THR A 352 18.01 15.39 -0.70
C THR A 352 18.26 16.82 -0.22
N VAL A 353 17.60 17.24 0.86
CA VAL A 353 17.89 18.48 1.60
C VAL A 353 18.39 18.10 2.99
N ARG A 354 19.63 18.45 3.35
CA ARG A 354 20.22 18.06 4.64
C ARG A 354 21.06 19.10 5.35
N GLY A 355 20.95 19.16 6.68
CA GLY A 355 21.69 20.13 7.51
C GLY A 355 21.36 21.61 7.23
N ALA A 356 20.31 21.87 6.46
CA ALA A 356 19.97 23.20 5.97
C ALA A 356 19.34 24.05 7.09
N THR A 357 19.74 25.31 7.20
CA THR A 357 19.46 26.15 8.39
C THR A 357 18.78 27.48 8.04
N ALA A 358 17.50 27.63 8.39
CA ALA A 358 16.83 28.93 8.36
C ALA A 358 17.21 29.79 9.59
N VAL A 359 17.62 31.04 9.34
CA VAL A 359 18.25 31.92 10.35
C VAL A 359 17.28 33.01 10.80
N TYR A 360 16.81 32.86 12.04
CA TYR A 360 15.82 33.72 12.70
C TYR A 360 16.03 35.24 12.54
N GLY A 361 14.96 35.93 12.14
CA GLY A 361 14.79 37.37 12.40
C GLY A 361 14.76 38.32 11.20
N VAL A 362 14.43 37.84 9.99
CA VAL A 362 14.40 38.65 8.76
C VAL A 362 13.08 38.56 7.97
N LYS A 363 12.06 39.28 8.47
CA LYS A 363 10.69 39.53 7.93
C LYS A 363 9.59 38.58 8.45
N GLU A 364 8.38 38.77 7.91
CA GLU A 364 7.07 38.43 8.50
C GLU A 364 6.42 37.19 7.85
N HIS A 365 7.24 36.31 7.28
CA HIS A 365 6.83 35.05 6.65
C HIS A 365 7.48 33.91 7.43
N GLY A 366 6.78 32.78 7.60
CA GLY A 366 7.31 31.68 8.39
C GLY A 366 8.57 31.07 7.79
N GLU A 367 9.37 30.46 8.66
CA GLU A 367 10.63 29.84 8.31
C GLU A 367 10.40 28.34 8.12
N GLY A 368 11.08 27.73 7.14
CA GLY A 368 11.25 26.28 7.03
C GLY A 368 12.73 25.92 6.92
N GLY A 369 13.19 24.86 7.59
CA GLY A 369 14.61 24.51 7.64
C GLY A 369 15.10 23.90 6.33
N GLY A 370 14.46 22.83 5.88
CA GLY A 370 14.71 22.21 4.57
C GLY A 370 14.03 22.98 3.44
N VAL A 371 12.70 22.88 3.38
CA VAL A 371 11.84 23.48 2.34
C VAL A 371 10.87 24.48 2.96
N SER A 372 10.59 25.58 2.26
CA SER A 372 9.70 26.65 2.71
C SER A 372 8.84 27.16 1.56
N LEU A 373 7.52 27.08 1.71
CA LEU A 373 6.51 27.43 0.71
C LEU A 373 5.59 28.54 1.25
N TYR A 374 5.45 29.65 0.53
CA TYR A 374 4.55 30.75 0.87
C TYR A 374 3.77 31.21 -0.36
N ASN A 375 2.43 31.03 -0.36
CA ASN A 375 1.57 31.24 -1.53
C ASN A 375 2.15 30.55 -2.80
N ALA A 376 2.73 29.36 -2.61
CA ALA A 376 3.45 28.60 -3.62
C ALA A 376 3.12 27.11 -3.46
N ASP A 377 2.36 26.55 -4.39
CA ASP A 377 2.03 25.12 -4.37
C ASP A 377 3.30 24.29 -4.68
N ALA A 378 3.40 23.04 -4.24
CA ALA A 378 4.52 22.17 -4.62
C ALA A 378 4.18 20.68 -4.66
N VAL A 379 4.96 19.94 -5.44
CA VAL A 379 5.00 18.46 -5.41
C VAL A 379 6.41 18.04 -5.06
N LEU A 380 6.54 17.19 -4.05
CA LEU A 380 7.76 16.52 -3.61
C LEU A 380 7.54 15.02 -3.81
N ASP A 381 8.36 14.39 -4.64
CA ASP A 381 8.34 12.94 -4.85
C ASP A 381 9.76 12.37 -4.76
N ASP A 382 9.95 11.28 -4.00
CA ASP A 382 11.27 10.73 -3.63
C ASP A 382 12.18 11.82 -3.05
N VAL A 383 11.81 12.32 -1.87
CA VAL A 383 12.47 13.47 -1.24
C VAL A 383 12.90 13.14 0.19
N LEU A 384 14.18 13.39 0.49
CA LEU A 384 14.77 13.20 1.82
C LEU A 384 15.07 14.57 2.44
N ILE A 385 14.43 14.89 3.56
CA ILE A 385 14.69 16.13 4.33
C ILE A 385 15.16 15.74 5.72
N GLU A 386 16.47 15.83 5.97
CA GLU A 386 17.05 15.36 7.24
C GLU A 386 18.04 16.31 7.93
N ASP A 387 18.04 16.29 9.26
CA ASP A 387 18.90 17.10 10.13
C ASP A 387 18.84 18.63 9.86
N CYS A 388 17.77 19.12 9.20
CA CYS A 388 17.56 20.54 8.91
C CYS A 388 17.01 21.28 10.13
N TYR A 389 17.17 22.61 10.15
CA TYR A 389 16.89 23.43 11.34
C TYR A 389 16.25 24.77 11.00
N ALA A 390 15.24 25.18 11.76
CA ALA A 390 14.60 26.48 11.61
C ALA A 390 14.63 27.33 12.88
N GLY A 391 14.61 28.65 12.73
CA GLY A 391 14.47 29.58 13.85
C GLY A 391 13.03 29.71 14.35
N SER A 392 12.02 29.45 13.50
CA SER A 392 10.60 29.65 13.84
C SER A 392 9.70 28.43 13.66
N ALA A 393 9.57 27.83 12.46
CA ALA A 393 8.61 26.75 12.19
C ALA A 393 9.20 25.71 11.21
N GLY A 394 8.45 24.67 10.86
CA GLY A 394 8.71 23.83 9.68
C GLY A 394 10.15 23.30 9.56
N GLY A 395 10.66 22.66 10.61
CA GLY A 395 12.08 22.27 10.67
C GLY A 395 12.55 21.50 9.42
N GLY A 396 11.72 20.56 8.94
CA GLY A 396 11.82 19.98 7.60
C GLY A 396 11.13 20.86 6.56
N VAL A 397 9.80 20.97 6.63
CA VAL A 397 8.95 21.67 5.65
C VAL A 397 8.06 22.71 6.32
N PHE A 398 8.06 23.93 5.78
CA PHE A 398 7.09 24.98 6.10
C PHE A 398 6.15 25.23 4.91
N VAL A 399 4.84 25.34 5.17
CA VAL A 399 3.82 25.65 4.16
C VAL A 399 2.84 26.70 4.71
N GLN A 400 2.68 27.79 3.98
CA GLN A 400 1.67 28.82 4.29
C GLN A 400 0.90 29.23 3.04
N ASP A 401 -0.43 29.37 3.19
CA ASP A 401 -1.36 29.83 2.14
C ASP A 401 -1.22 29.02 0.83
N SER A 402 -0.89 27.72 0.89
CA SER A 402 -0.48 26.88 -0.27
C SER A 402 -0.98 25.43 -0.18
N THR A 403 -0.82 24.67 -1.28
CA THR A 403 -1.05 23.22 -1.37
C THR A 403 0.26 22.47 -1.55
N VAL A 404 0.50 21.39 -0.80
CA VAL A 404 1.66 20.52 -0.99
C VAL A 404 1.26 19.05 -1.18
N GLY A 405 1.84 18.40 -2.18
CA GLY A 405 1.82 16.94 -2.34
C GLY A 405 3.18 16.34 -1.94
N LEU A 406 3.15 15.30 -1.12
CA LEU A 406 4.33 14.53 -0.72
C LEU A 406 4.07 13.04 -1.03
N SER A 407 4.83 12.50 -1.98
CA SER A 407 4.88 11.06 -2.28
C SER A 407 6.27 10.52 -1.93
N ASN A 408 6.36 9.37 -1.27
CA ASN A 408 7.65 8.70 -1.02
C ASN A 408 8.67 9.61 -0.28
N VAL A 409 8.21 10.39 0.70
CA VAL A 409 9.01 11.45 1.36
C VAL A 409 9.44 11.06 2.77
N VAL A 410 10.73 11.22 3.08
CA VAL A 410 11.30 10.99 4.41
C VAL A 410 11.73 12.31 5.06
N ILE A 411 11.02 12.74 6.11
CA ILE A 411 11.28 13.98 6.86
C ILE A 411 11.72 13.61 8.28
N ARG A 412 13.03 13.65 8.57
CA ARG A 412 13.56 13.13 9.85
C ARG A 412 14.65 13.92 10.56
N ARG A 413 14.69 13.82 11.89
CA ARG A 413 15.65 14.49 12.79
C ARG A 413 15.70 16.03 12.65
N ASN A 414 14.68 16.63 12.04
CA ASN A 414 14.66 18.07 11.82
C ASN A 414 14.30 18.82 13.10
N GLY A 415 14.80 20.06 13.24
CA GLY A 415 14.78 20.79 14.50
C GLY A 415 14.22 22.21 14.41
N ILE A 416 13.66 22.72 15.52
CA ILE A 416 13.29 24.14 15.66
C ILE A 416 13.99 24.76 16.87
N GLY A 417 14.60 25.93 16.68
CA GLY A 417 15.29 26.68 17.73
C GLY A 417 14.45 27.71 18.49
N GLY A 418 13.31 28.10 17.92
CA GLY A 418 12.44 29.16 18.45
C GLY A 418 11.61 28.72 19.66
N ALA A 419 11.39 29.64 20.60
CA ALA A 419 10.52 29.42 21.76
C ALA A 419 9.01 29.57 21.46
N TRP A 420 8.64 29.60 20.17
CA TRP A 420 7.31 29.94 19.63
C TRP A 420 6.95 29.05 18.42
N GLY A 421 7.59 27.89 18.29
CA GLY A 421 7.71 27.19 17.02
C GLY A 421 6.92 25.89 16.88
N ALA A 422 6.42 25.68 15.66
CA ALA A 422 5.48 24.62 15.31
C ALA A 422 5.99 23.74 14.15
N GLY A 423 5.64 22.46 14.16
CA GLY A 423 5.90 21.51 13.07
C GLY A 423 7.39 21.27 12.83
N ALA A 424 8.06 20.48 13.68
CA ALA A 424 9.49 20.21 13.46
C ALA A 424 9.72 19.35 12.20
N GLY A 425 8.83 18.42 11.88
CA GLY A 425 8.73 17.80 10.55
C GLY A 425 8.07 18.76 9.56
N ILE A 426 6.74 18.88 9.61
CA ILE A 426 5.91 19.73 8.72
C ILE A 426 5.12 20.76 9.53
N ALA A 427 5.10 22.02 9.09
CA ALA A 427 4.25 23.07 9.64
C ALA A 427 3.32 23.68 8.56
N LEU A 428 2.01 23.60 8.76
CA LEU A 428 0.98 24.08 7.84
C LEU A 428 0.18 25.24 8.43
N TYR A 429 0.01 26.32 7.67
CA TYR A 429 -0.81 27.48 8.02
C TYR A 429 -1.74 27.87 6.88
N ASN A 430 -3.07 27.81 7.09
CA ASN A 430 -4.09 28.08 6.06
C ASN A 430 -3.82 27.34 4.73
N SER A 431 -3.39 26.08 4.82
CA SER A 431 -2.79 25.30 3.72
C SER A 431 -3.43 23.92 3.56
N THR A 432 -3.11 23.20 2.49
CA THR A 432 -3.51 21.80 2.29
C THR A 432 -2.27 20.92 2.10
N ALA A 433 -2.24 19.75 2.73
CA ALA A 433 -1.20 18.75 2.53
C ALA A 433 -1.81 17.38 2.20
N ASN A 434 -1.34 16.78 1.12
CA ASN A 434 -1.64 15.41 0.73
C ASN A 434 -0.35 14.57 0.89
N LEU A 435 -0.41 13.49 1.67
CA LEU A 435 0.74 12.63 2.00
C LEU A 435 0.45 11.18 1.56
N THR A 436 1.37 10.58 0.81
CA THR A 436 1.37 9.16 0.46
C THR A 436 2.78 8.59 0.67
N ASN A 437 2.91 7.47 1.38
CA ASN A 437 4.18 6.81 1.67
C ASN A 437 5.20 7.77 2.34
N VAL A 438 4.79 8.41 3.45
CA VAL A 438 5.56 9.48 4.12
C VAL A 438 6.02 9.09 5.53
N VAL A 439 7.33 9.21 5.77
CA VAL A 439 7.97 9.01 7.08
C VAL A 439 8.26 10.36 7.75
N LEU A 440 7.84 10.50 9.00
CA LEU A 440 8.05 11.65 9.88
C LEU A 440 8.67 11.17 11.21
N GLY A 441 10.01 11.06 11.23
CA GLY A 441 10.77 10.42 12.32
C GLY A 441 11.69 11.37 13.11
N ASP A 442 11.87 11.16 14.42
CA ASP A 442 12.86 11.89 15.26
C ASP A 442 12.76 13.45 15.26
N ASN A 443 11.70 14.09 14.75
CA ASN A 443 11.68 15.55 14.60
C ASN A 443 11.43 16.28 15.94
N VAL A 444 12.20 17.34 16.24
CA VAL A 444 12.28 17.96 17.58
C VAL A 444 11.95 19.46 17.58
N THR A 445 10.90 19.84 18.30
CA THR A 445 10.62 21.25 18.60
C THR A 445 11.49 21.77 19.76
N GLY A 446 11.88 23.04 19.69
CA GLY A 446 12.71 23.69 20.72
C GLY A 446 11.96 23.96 22.03
N TRP A 447 12.70 24.13 23.12
CA TRP A 447 12.19 24.29 24.49
C TRP A 447 11.41 25.62 24.74
N GLY A 448 10.22 25.73 24.15
CA GLY A 448 9.22 26.77 24.41
C GLY A 448 8.26 26.39 25.54
N TRP A 449 7.64 27.40 26.17
CA TRP A 449 6.57 27.22 27.17
C TRP A 449 5.22 27.75 26.65
N VAL A 450 5.07 27.84 25.33
CA VAL A 450 3.90 28.44 24.69
C VAL A 450 3.51 27.63 23.45
N TYR A 451 2.21 27.47 23.29
CA TYR A 451 1.52 26.96 22.11
C TYR A 451 1.84 27.77 20.84
N PRO A 452 1.94 27.17 19.64
CA PRO A 452 1.75 25.74 19.34
C PRO A 452 3.05 25.04 18.89
N PRO A 453 3.40 23.87 19.46
CA PRO A 453 4.26 22.90 18.81
C PRO A 453 3.44 21.76 18.19
N GLY A 454 4.04 21.08 17.23
CA GLY A 454 3.68 19.73 16.81
C GLY A 454 4.99 19.08 16.36
N GLY A 455 5.35 17.90 16.85
CA GLY A 455 6.69 17.35 16.61
C GLY A 455 6.83 16.88 15.16
N GLY A 456 6.03 15.90 14.76
CA GLY A 456 5.91 15.47 13.37
C GLY A 456 5.20 16.53 12.51
N ILE A 457 3.90 16.75 12.77
CA ILE A 457 3.06 17.69 12.01
C ILE A 457 2.42 18.73 12.94
N TYR A 458 2.43 19.99 12.53
CA TYR A 458 1.50 21.01 12.99
C TYR A 458 0.59 21.48 11.84
N ALA A 459 -0.72 21.59 12.08
CA ALA A 459 -1.68 22.10 11.12
C ALA A 459 -2.64 23.13 11.74
N GLY A 460 -2.48 24.40 11.39
CA GLY A 460 -3.39 25.50 11.78
C GLY A 460 -4.26 25.99 10.62
N TRP A 461 -5.58 25.99 10.79
CA TRP A 461 -6.58 26.35 9.76
C TRP A 461 -6.39 25.64 8.42
N SER A 462 -5.91 24.40 8.46
CA SER A 462 -5.39 23.65 7.31
C SER A 462 -6.15 22.34 7.09
N SER A 463 -5.92 21.69 5.94
CA SER A 463 -6.42 20.34 5.65
C SER A 463 -5.25 19.38 5.46
N VAL A 464 -5.32 18.19 6.07
CA VAL A 464 -4.34 17.12 5.91
C VAL A 464 -5.05 15.84 5.52
N ALA A 465 -4.69 15.28 4.37
CA ALA A 465 -5.09 13.94 3.97
C ALA A 465 -3.82 13.09 3.85
N ALA A 466 -3.76 11.97 4.58
CA ALA A 466 -2.63 11.06 4.53
C ALA A 466 -3.09 9.60 4.42
N THR A 467 -2.43 8.87 3.53
CA THR A 467 -2.52 7.42 3.34
C THR A 467 -1.10 6.86 3.48
N ASN A 468 -0.92 5.72 4.15
CA ASN A 468 0.38 5.06 4.28
C ASN A 468 1.46 6.00 4.86
N VAL A 469 1.37 6.31 6.15
CA VAL A 469 2.30 7.26 6.80
C VAL A 469 2.75 6.81 8.18
N THR A 470 4.01 7.09 8.53
CA THR A 470 4.59 6.76 9.84
C THR A 470 5.08 8.03 10.51
N VAL A 471 4.47 8.39 11.64
CA VAL A 471 4.80 9.59 12.43
C VAL A 471 5.28 9.14 13.82
N CYS A 472 6.60 8.94 13.99
CA CYS A 472 7.14 8.32 15.21
C CYS A 472 8.40 8.99 15.80
N ASP A 473 8.64 8.77 17.09
CA ASP A 473 9.76 9.31 17.90
C ASP A 473 9.89 10.85 17.90
N ASN A 474 8.87 11.60 17.45
CA ASN A 474 8.92 13.06 17.40
C ASN A 474 8.71 13.68 18.79
N LEU A 475 9.33 14.84 19.05
CA LEU A 475 9.35 15.51 20.35
C LEU A 475 8.74 16.92 20.31
N ALA A 476 7.59 17.09 20.95
CA ALA A 476 6.94 18.38 21.16
C ALA A 476 7.25 18.98 22.53
N ALA A 477 7.52 20.30 22.58
CA ALA A 477 7.70 21.02 23.83
C ALA A 477 6.39 21.29 24.60
N TRP A 478 5.22 21.07 23.98
CA TRP A 478 3.91 21.27 24.59
C TRP A 478 2.85 20.24 24.16
N GLY A 479 2.14 20.46 23.05
CA GLY A 479 1.09 19.59 22.52
C GLY A 479 1.52 18.82 21.27
N GLY A 480 0.77 17.78 20.91
CA GLY A 480 0.88 17.06 19.63
C GLY A 480 2.28 16.55 19.28
N GLY A 481 2.83 15.64 20.07
CA GLY A 481 4.15 15.03 19.80
C GLY A 481 4.26 14.50 18.36
N GLY A 482 3.31 13.67 17.94
CA GLY A 482 3.15 13.28 16.53
C GLY A 482 2.46 14.37 15.71
N LEU A 483 1.19 14.67 16.03
CA LEU A 483 0.36 15.60 15.28
C LEU A 483 -0.37 16.61 16.19
N MET A 484 -0.32 17.90 15.83
CA MET A 484 -1.06 19.00 16.48
C MET A 484 -2.01 19.68 15.48
N LEU A 485 -3.30 19.76 15.81
CA LEU A 485 -4.32 20.38 14.96
C LEU A 485 -5.00 21.59 15.65
N GLU A 486 -4.95 22.78 15.04
CA GLU A 486 -5.77 23.94 15.43
C GLU A 486 -6.77 24.30 14.31
N ALA A 487 -8.07 24.12 14.57
CA ALA A 487 -9.17 24.49 13.65
C ALA A 487 -8.98 23.97 12.20
N SER A 488 -8.45 22.75 12.09
CA SER A 488 -8.05 22.06 10.86
C SER A 488 -8.88 20.79 10.63
N ASP A 489 -8.77 20.17 9.46
CA ASP A 489 -9.34 18.86 9.17
C ASP A 489 -8.21 17.84 8.90
N LEU A 490 -8.30 16.65 9.51
CA LEU A 490 -7.34 15.54 9.33
C LEU A 490 -8.06 14.26 8.89
N LYS A 491 -7.63 13.67 7.78
CA LYS A 491 -7.92 12.27 7.42
C LYS A 491 -6.61 11.48 7.44
N LEU A 492 -6.56 10.43 8.25
CA LEU A 492 -5.51 9.42 8.25
C LEU A 492 -6.09 8.06 7.80
N THR A 493 -5.32 7.31 7.03
CA THR A 493 -5.60 5.92 6.64
C THR A 493 -4.27 5.17 6.55
N ASN A 494 -4.19 3.91 6.99
CA ASN A 494 -2.96 3.11 7.00
C ASN A 494 -1.77 3.86 7.67
N ALA A 495 -2.06 4.49 8.80
CA ALA A 495 -1.11 5.37 9.49
C ALA A 495 -0.59 4.75 10.79
N VAL A 496 0.69 4.91 11.10
CA VAL A 496 1.29 4.59 12.40
C VAL A 496 1.68 5.88 13.09
N VAL A 497 1.14 6.15 14.28
CA VAL A 497 1.50 7.32 15.09
C VAL A 497 2.01 6.84 16.45
N CYS A 498 3.33 6.74 16.61
CA CYS A 498 3.91 5.95 17.70
C CYS A 498 5.09 6.60 18.44
N LEU A 499 5.26 6.28 19.72
CA LEU A 499 6.44 6.67 20.53
C LEU A 499 6.73 8.19 20.64
N ASN A 500 5.83 9.06 20.18
CA ASN A 500 6.03 10.51 20.20
C ASN A 500 5.89 11.06 21.63
N GLU A 501 6.74 12.00 22.04
CA GLU A 501 6.72 12.61 23.37
C GLU A 501 6.30 14.09 23.34
N ALA A 502 5.44 14.49 24.27
CA ALA A 502 4.95 15.85 24.46
C ALA A 502 4.80 16.19 25.96
N TYR A 503 4.38 17.41 26.28
CA TYR A 503 3.94 17.77 27.64
C TYR A 503 2.48 17.37 27.90
N VAL A 504 1.66 17.39 26.84
CA VAL A 504 0.25 16.94 26.75
C VAL A 504 0.03 16.40 25.33
N GLY A 505 -0.84 15.41 25.12
CA GLY A 505 -1.17 14.90 23.77
C GLY A 505 0.06 14.40 22.98
N GLY A 506 0.57 13.22 23.34
CA GLY A 506 1.76 12.65 22.71
C GLY A 506 1.52 12.27 21.24
N GLY A 507 0.45 11.52 20.96
CA GLY A 507 0.13 11.09 19.60
C GLY A 507 -0.52 12.20 18.79
N ILE A 508 -1.85 12.34 18.94
CA ILE A 508 -2.68 13.31 18.21
C ILE A 508 -3.36 14.27 19.19
N ASP A 509 -3.12 15.58 19.04
CA ASP A 509 -3.73 16.66 19.84
C ASP A 509 -4.64 17.56 18.97
N VAL A 510 -5.85 17.85 19.45
CA VAL A 510 -7.00 18.29 18.62
C VAL A 510 -7.73 19.49 19.24
N GLU A 511 -7.42 20.71 18.80
CA GLU A 511 -8.08 21.95 19.21
C GLU A 511 -9.05 22.48 18.15
N ASN A 512 -10.36 22.23 18.34
CA ASN A 512 -11.45 22.66 17.44
C ASN A 512 -11.36 22.12 16.00
N ALA A 513 -10.53 21.11 15.77
CA ALA A 513 -10.31 20.42 14.51
C ALA A 513 -11.26 19.21 14.34
N SER A 514 -11.36 18.67 13.12
CA SER A 514 -11.99 17.36 12.85
C SER A 514 -10.93 16.30 12.51
N VAL A 515 -11.19 15.05 12.90
CA VAL A 515 -10.30 13.91 12.68
C VAL A 515 -11.11 12.71 12.18
N SER A 516 -10.64 12.07 11.13
CA SER A 516 -11.05 10.75 10.67
C SER A 516 -9.81 9.84 10.65
N LEU A 517 -9.88 8.73 11.36
CA LEU A 517 -8.83 7.71 11.48
C LEU A 517 -9.45 6.38 11.03
N ARG A 518 -8.79 5.66 10.12
CA ARG A 518 -9.23 4.36 9.59
C ARG A 518 -8.04 3.46 9.41
N TYR A 519 -8.13 2.20 9.83
CA TYR A 519 -7.05 1.22 9.68
C TYR A 519 -5.65 1.77 10.07
N SER A 520 -5.59 2.49 11.19
CA SER A 520 -4.36 3.11 11.69
C SER A 520 -3.99 2.59 13.07
N ASP A 521 -2.69 2.52 13.36
CA ASP A 521 -2.14 2.29 14.69
C ASP A 521 -1.78 3.62 15.38
N VAL A 522 -2.10 3.72 16.68
CA VAL A 522 -1.62 4.81 17.54
C VAL A 522 -1.15 4.22 18.88
N TRP A 523 0.16 4.26 19.15
CA TRP A 523 0.75 3.40 20.20
C TRP A 523 1.96 3.96 20.99
N GLU A 524 1.95 3.72 22.31
CA GLU A 524 2.92 4.14 23.33
C GLU A 524 3.44 5.59 23.16
N ASN A 525 2.57 6.53 22.76
CA ASN A 525 2.90 7.95 22.80
C ASN A 525 2.79 8.51 24.23
N ALA A 526 3.52 9.59 24.53
CA ALA A 526 3.63 10.16 25.87
C ALA A 526 3.22 11.65 25.90
N PRO A 527 2.38 12.11 26.84
CA PRO A 527 1.81 11.36 27.97
C PRO A 527 0.60 10.47 27.61
N ASP A 528 -0.08 10.75 26.51
CA ASP A 528 -1.34 10.12 26.09
C ASP A 528 -1.37 10.02 24.55
N ASP A 529 -1.96 8.96 23.98
CA ASP A 529 -2.08 8.76 22.53
C ASP A 529 -3.03 9.76 21.84
N PHE A 530 -4.07 10.20 22.54
CA PHE A 530 -5.07 11.15 22.02
C PHE A 530 -5.38 12.25 23.03
N LEU A 531 -5.47 13.51 22.56
CA LEU A 531 -5.98 14.66 23.30
C LEU A 531 -6.97 15.45 22.44
N GLY A 532 -8.02 15.98 23.06
CA GLY A 532 -9.14 16.64 22.38
C GLY A 532 -10.12 15.70 21.66
N LEU A 533 -9.66 14.51 21.24
CA LEU A 533 -10.43 13.46 20.58
C LEU A 533 -11.02 12.43 21.57
N THR A 534 -12.00 11.64 21.12
CA THR A 534 -12.39 10.39 21.81
C THR A 534 -11.59 9.24 21.18
N ASP A 535 -10.91 8.45 22.01
CA ASP A 535 -10.15 7.26 21.61
C ASP A 535 -10.94 6.38 20.61
N PRO A 536 -10.49 6.26 19.35
CA PRO A 536 -11.13 5.49 18.29
C PRO A 536 -10.62 4.04 18.18
N THR A 537 -9.76 3.59 19.11
CA THR A 537 -9.13 2.26 19.05
C THR A 537 -10.17 1.14 19.05
N GLY A 538 -10.17 0.30 18.01
CA GLY A 538 -11.12 -0.79 17.79
C GLY A 538 -12.33 -0.43 16.93
N ASP A 539 -12.56 0.85 16.61
CA ASP A 539 -13.53 1.29 15.59
C ASP A 539 -12.83 1.52 14.24
N ASP A 540 -13.54 1.33 13.13
CA ASP A 540 -13.05 1.55 11.74
C ASP A 540 -11.67 0.95 11.41
N GLY A 541 -11.35 -0.20 12.01
CA GLY A 541 -10.11 -0.94 11.79
C GLY A 541 -8.89 -0.43 12.57
N ASN A 542 -9.06 0.60 13.40
CA ASN A 542 -7.95 1.21 14.14
C ASN A 542 -7.46 0.33 15.30
N VAL A 543 -6.14 0.34 15.54
CA VAL A 543 -5.44 -0.49 16.52
C VAL A 543 -4.51 0.34 17.43
N SER A 544 -3.98 -0.32 18.46
CA SER A 544 -2.94 0.23 19.35
C SER A 544 -2.07 -0.94 19.82
N VAL A 545 -1.03 -1.25 19.06
CA VAL A 545 -0.15 -2.42 19.19
C VAL A 545 1.31 -2.04 18.90
N ASP A 546 2.27 -2.82 19.41
CA ASP A 546 3.70 -2.60 19.12
C ASP A 546 3.95 -2.84 17.61
N PRO A 547 4.41 -1.83 16.83
CA PRO A 547 4.64 -2.00 15.39
C PRO A 547 5.77 -3.00 15.05
N ASP A 548 6.60 -3.39 16.03
CA ASP A 548 7.71 -4.35 15.88
C ASP A 548 8.64 -4.04 14.68
N PHE A 549 9.03 -2.77 14.52
CA PHE A 549 9.90 -2.31 13.43
C PHE A 549 11.24 -3.04 13.37
N ALA A 550 11.68 -3.38 12.16
CA ALA A 550 12.93 -4.08 11.90
C ALA A 550 14.17 -3.18 12.05
N ASP A 551 14.08 -1.91 11.63
CA ASP A 551 15.24 -1.04 11.38
C ASP A 551 15.18 0.33 12.12
N SER A 552 15.57 1.41 11.43
CA SER A 552 15.49 2.82 11.86
C SER A 552 14.91 3.74 10.78
N ASP A 553 14.43 3.18 9.67
CA ASP A 553 13.66 3.87 8.63
C ASP A 553 12.15 3.57 8.79
N TYR A 554 11.78 2.76 9.79
CA TYR A 554 10.43 2.35 10.18
C TYR A 554 9.79 1.28 9.29
N ARG A 555 10.58 0.43 8.63
CA ARG A 555 10.04 -0.80 8.02
C ARG A 555 9.55 -1.75 9.13
N LEU A 556 8.39 -2.37 8.90
CA LEU A 556 7.87 -3.42 9.77
C LEU A 556 8.82 -4.62 9.75
N SER A 557 8.72 -5.50 10.75
CA SER A 557 9.32 -6.84 10.67
C SER A 557 8.26 -7.86 10.30
N ALA A 558 8.66 -8.99 9.69
CA ALA A 558 7.80 -10.13 9.37
C ALA A 558 7.16 -10.87 10.59
N THR A 559 7.14 -10.23 11.77
CA THR A 559 6.33 -10.62 12.94
C THR A 559 5.41 -9.52 13.45
N SER A 560 5.32 -8.38 12.75
CA SER A 560 4.50 -7.24 13.12
C SER A 560 3.01 -7.57 13.09
N PRO A 561 2.20 -7.10 14.06
CA PRO A 561 0.75 -7.17 14.01
C PRO A 561 0.11 -6.18 13.03
N LEU A 562 0.92 -5.37 12.34
CA LEU A 562 0.49 -4.36 11.35
C LEU A 562 0.61 -4.85 9.90
N ILE A 563 1.15 -6.06 9.68
CA ILE A 563 1.15 -6.71 8.38
C ILE A 563 -0.27 -7.15 8.00
N ASP A 564 -0.63 -7.09 6.72
CA ASP A 564 -1.96 -7.45 6.18
C ASP A 564 -3.13 -6.62 6.77
N ALA A 565 -2.85 -5.48 7.43
CA ALA A 565 -3.77 -4.90 8.43
C ALA A 565 -4.55 -3.63 7.99
N GLY A 566 -4.17 -2.98 6.89
CA GLY A 566 -4.68 -1.68 6.42
C GLY A 566 -6.08 -1.69 5.77
N ASP A 567 -6.45 -0.62 5.05
CA ASP A 567 -7.76 -0.54 4.38
C ASP A 567 -7.84 -1.60 3.27
N PRO A 568 -8.79 -2.57 3.31
CA PRO A 568 -8.89 -3.68 2.34
C PRO A 568 -9.34 -3.25 0.93
N SER A 569 -9.31 -1.95 0.62
CA SER A 569 -9.37 -1.42 -0.75
C SER A 569 -8.06 -0.76 -1.19
N ILE A 570 -6.95 -1.05 -0.50
CA ILE A 570 -5.58 -0.71 -0.86
C ILE A 570 -4.79 -2.02 -0.74
N LEU A 571 -3.98 -2.32 -1.74
CA LEU A 571 -3.11 -3.50 -1.77
C LEU A 571 -1.65 -3.06 -1.60
N ASP A 572 -0.79 -3.98 -1.16
CA ASP A 572 0.65 -3.88 -1.43
C ASP A 572 0.92 -4.56 -2.80
N ALA A 573 2.02 -4.27 -3.49
CA ALA A 573 2.19 -4.70 -4.88
C ALA A 573 2.51 -6.21 -5.08
N ASP A 574 2.47 -7.04 -4.02
CA ASP A 574 2.30 -8.50 -4.14
C ASP A 574 0.82 -8.95 -4.15
N GLY A 575 -0.11 -8.00 -4.24
CA GLY A 575 -1.56 -8.23 -4.22
C GLY A 575 -2.14 -8.50 -2.83
N SER A 576 -1.33 -8.51 -1.77
CA SER A 576 -1.80 -8.66 -0.39
C SER A 576 -2.52 -7.41 0.13
N ARG A 577 -3.15 -7.50 1.30
CA ARG A 577 -3.93 -6.39 1.87
C ARG A 577 -2.99 -5.37 2.52
N SER A 578 -3.05 -4.11 2.09
CA SER A 578 -1.96 -3.18 2.39
C SER A 578 -1.57 -3.05 3.87
N ASP A 579 -0.27 -3.07 4.14
CA ASP A 579 0.34 -2.88 5.47
C ASP A 579 0.00 -1.50 6.10
N ILE A 580 -0.10 -1.46 7.43
CA ILE A 580 -0.25 -0.18 8.15
C ILE A 580 1.12 0.47 8.36
N GLY A 581 1.49 1.41 7.49
CA GLY A 581 2.66 2.27 7.66
C GLY A 581 3.10 2.98 6.38
N ALA A 582 4.20 3.74 6.46
CA ALA A 582 4.77 4.46 5.32
C ALA A 582 5.39 3.60 4.20
N TRP A 583 5.54 2.29 4.44
CA TRP A 583 6.18 1.35 3.52
C TRP A 583 5.22 0.29 2.98
N GLY A 584 3.94 0.35 3.35
CA GLY A 584 2.86 -0.34 2.64
C GLY A 584 2.30 0.55 1.54
N GLY A 585 1.45 -0.06 0.72
CA GLY A 585 0.83 0.47 -0.49
C GLY A 585 1.46 -0.11 -1.76
N PRO A 586 0.89 0.23 -2.92
CA PRO A 586 1.44 -0.15 -4.22
C PRO A 586 2.91 0.28 -4.35
N GLY A 587 3.21 1.58 -4.26
CA GLY A 587 4.58 2.11 -4.20
C GLY A 587 5.32 1.92 -2.86
N GLY A 588 5.09 0.82 -2.14
CA GLY A 588 5.75 0.49 -0.87
C GLY A 588 7.13 -0.17 -1.04
N ASP A 589 7.94 -0.18 0.03
CA ASP A 589 9.17 -0.99 0.14
C ASP A 589 8.97 -1.96 1.31
N TRP A 590 7.99 -2.86 1.14
CA TRP A 590 7.52 -3.80 2.15
C TRP A 590 8.45 -5.02 2.26
N VAL A 591 8.20 -5.88 3.25
CA VAL A 591 9.06 -7.06 3.53
C VAL A 591 8.21 -8.31 3.77
N PRO A 592 8.19 -9.28 2.84
CA PRO A 592 7.47 -10.55 2.99
C PRO A 592 8.18 -11.59 3.90
#